data_AF-A0A0D7ADZ4-F1
#
_entry.id   AF-A0A0D7ADZ4-F1
#
_cell.length_a   1.000
_cell.length_b   1.000
_cell.length_c   1.000
_cell.angle_alpha   90.00
_cell.angle_beta   90.00
_cell.angle_gamma   90.00
#
_symmetry.space_group_name_H-M   'P 1'
#
loop_
_entity.id
_entity.type
_entity.pdbx_description
1 polymer ?
#
loop_
_entity_poly.entity_id
_entity_poly.type
_entity_poly.pdbx_seq_one_letter_code
_entity_poly.pdbx_strand_id
1 'polypeptide(L)'
;MSSYQVPGIDALIDDSLVGLTMTMGAYLVGLLSSLPAYNSDRQYMAPMLLFAFRIDIQCSLMLGSSIEAGVPTIFVGWGEDPQVLANCAPQLFSKIASMYPQVVTGV
;
A
#
# COMPACT_ATOMS: atom_id res chain seq x y z
N MET A 1 -23.71 20.95 -15.79
CA MET A 1 -23.00 21.16 -14.51
C MET A 1 -22.92 19.81 -13.82
N SER A 2 -22.04 18.93 -14.33
CA SER A 2 -21.73 17.68 -13.65
C SER A 2 -20.67 17.98 -12.61
N SER A 3 -20.97 17.64 -11.37
CA SER A 3 -20.16 17.92 -10.20
C SER A 3 -18.74 17.40 -10.38
N TYR A 4 -17.79 18.31 -10.52
CA TYR A 4 -16.39 18.04 -10.23
C TYR A 4 -16.27 17.84 -8.71
N GLN A 5 -16.58 16.63 -8.23
CA GLN A 5 -16.10 16.18 -6.93
C GLN A 5 -14.58 16.09 -7.07
N VAL A 6 -13.90 17.01 -6.38
CA VAL A 6 -12.47 17.19 -6.51
C VAL A 6 -11.78 15.86 -6.18
N PRO A 7 -11.02 15.24 -7.10
CA PRO A 7 -10.36 13.94 -6.87
C PRO A 7 -9.38 13.97 -5.68
N GLY A 8 -9.10 15.14 -5.13
CA GLY A 8 -8.29 15.32 -3.92
C GLY A 8 -8.87 14.67 -2.67
N ILE A 9 -10.21 14.59 -2.50
CA ILE A 9 -10.77 13.93 -1.30
C ILE A 9 -10.56 12.42 -1.35
N ASP A 10 -10.71 11.82 -2.53
CA ASP A 10 -10.53 10.39 -2.76
C ASP A 10 -9.05 10.01 -2.68
N ALA A 11 -8.16 10.84 -3.22
CA ALA A 11 -6.72 10.69 -3.06
C ALA A 11 -6.28 10.78 -1.58
N LEU A 12 -6.90 11.65 -0.78
CA LEU A 12 -6.59 11.79 0.65
C LEU A 12 -7.04 10.57 1.46
N ILE A 13 -8.20 10.00 1.12
CA ILE A 13 -8.75 8.81 1.76
C ILE A 13 -7.86 7.60 1.45
N ASP A 14 -7.44 7.46 0.20
CA ASP A 14 -6.57 6.37 -0.27
C ASP A 14 -5.17 6.43 0.37
N ASP A 15 -4.57 7.63 0.44
CA ASP A 15 -3.31 7.87 1.15
C ASP A 15 -3.41 7.52 2.64
N SER A 16 -4.49 7.94 3.30
CA SER A 16 -4.75 7.63 4.71
C SER A 16 -4.99 6.13 4.95
N LEU A 17 -5.70 5.45 4.05
CA LEU A 17 -6.02 4.04 4.15
C LEU A 17 -4.76 3.18 3.96
N VAL A 18 -3.93 3.51 2.98
CA VAL A 18 -2.66 2.83 2.70
C VAL A 18 -1.72 2.97 3.90
N GLY A 19 -1.53 4.20 4.41
CA GLY A 19 -0.60 4.41 5.51
C GLY A 19 -1.02 3.72 6.81
N LEU A 20 -2.32 3.76 7.14
CA LEU A 20 -2.83 3.06 8.32
C LEU A 20 -2.71 1.53 8.17
N THR A 21 -3.08 0.98 7.01
CA THR A 21 -3.06 -0.47 6.76
C THR A 21 -1.63 -1.01 6.83
N MET A 22 -0.68 -0.29 6.24
CA MET A 22 0.71 -0.71 6.18
C MET A 22 1.39 -0.64 7.56
N THR A 23 1.06 0.38 8.34
CA THR A 23 1.52 0.51 9.73
C THR A 23 0.99 -0.64 10.60
N MET A 24 -0.29 -0.98 10.48
CA MET A 24 -0.88 -2.11 11.22
C MET A 24 -0.31 -3.47 10.76
N GLY A 25 -0.05 -3.63 9.45
CA GLY A 25 0.64 -4.80 8.90
C GLY A 25 2.05 -4.96 9.46
N ALA A 26 2.81 -3.87 9.56
CA ALA A 26 4.16 -3.88 10.14
C ALA A 26 4.16 -4.35 11.60
N TYR A 27 3.20 -3.89 12.41
CA TYR A 27 3.06 -4.34 13.79
C TYR A 27 2.69 -5.82 13.89
N LEU A 28 1.79 -6.30 13.03
CA LEU A 28 1.34 -7.69 13.04
C LEU A 28 2.47 -8.64 12.63
N VAL A 29 3.23 -8.31 11.59
CA VAL A 29 4.41 -9.09 11.15
C VAL A 29 5.48 -9.11 12.24
N GLY A 30 5.78 -7.97 12.86
CA GLY A 30 6.70 -7.93 14.00
C GLY A 30 6.23 -8.82 15.15
N LEU A 31 4.93 -8.77 15.49
CA LEU A 31 4.37 -9.57 16.59
C LEU A 31 4.42 -11.07 16.28
N LEU A 32 4.09 -11.49 15.06
CA LEU A 32 4.18 -12.89 14.62
C LEU A 32 5.62 -13.42 14.63
N SER A 33 6.58 -12.62 14.17
CA SER A 33 8.01 -12.96 14.18
C SER A 33 8.54 -13.13 15.61
N SER A 34 7.96 -12.40 16.57
CA SER A 34 8.32 -12.49 17.98
C SER A 34 7.70 -13.68 18.73
N LEU A 35 6.94 -14.55 18.06
CA LEU A 35 6.31 -15.68 18.75
C LEU A 35 7.38 -16.67 19.25
N PRO A 36 7.37 -17.02 20.55
CA PRO A 36 8.44 -17.77 21.22
C PRO A 36 8.42 -19.27 20.90
N ALA A 37 7.72 -19.69 19.84
CA ALA A 37 7.39 -21.09 19.56
C ALA A 37 8.61 -21.96 19.24
N TYR A 38 9.81 -21.38 19.06
CA TYR A 38 10.97 -22.10 18.54
C TYR A 38 12.10 -22.41 19.55
N ASN A 39 11.99 -22.10 20.85
CA ASN A 39 13.15 -22.34 21.74
C ASN A 39 12.81 -22.77 23.19
N SER A 40 13.27 -23.96 23.57
CA SER A 40 13.08 -24.56 24.90
C SER A 40 14.14 -24.12 25.92
N ASP A 41 15.31 -23.61 25.47
CA ASP A 41 16.49 -23.35 26.33
C ASP A 41 16.60 -21.90 26.84
N ARG A 42 15.74 -20.98 26.36
CA ARG A 42 15.55 -19.57 26.79
C ARG A 42 16.77 -18.63 26.91
N GLN A 43 18.03 -19.07 26.81
CA GLN A 43 19.20 -18.25 27.14
C GLN A 43 19.49 -17.10 26.16
N TYR A 44 19.10 -17.23 24.88
CA TYR A 44 19.37 -16.21 23.84
C TYR A 44 18.11 -15.70 23.12
N MET A 45 16.91 -16.04 23.64
CA MET A 45 15.64 -15.75 22.97
C MET A 45 15.32 -14.24 22.92
N ALA A 46 15.53 -13.53 24.03
CA ALA A 46 15.21 -12.10 24.13
C ALA A 46 15.96 -11.22 23.11
N PRO A 47 17.30 -11.29 22.98
CA PRO A 47 18.00 -10.47 21.98
C PRO A 47 17.68 -10.89 20.54
N MET A 48 17.49 -12.19 20.26
CA MET A 48 17.18 -12.67 18.90
C MET A 48 15.79 -12.23 18.43
N LEU A 49 14.78 -12.29 19.30
CA LEU A 49 13.43 -11.76 19.03
C LEU A 49 13.45 -10.24 18.81
N LEU A 50 14.20 -9.50 19.62
CA LEU A 50 14.31 -8.04 19.48
C LEU A 50 14.93 -7.64 18.15
N PHE A 51 15.97 -8.36 17.70
CA PHE A 51 16.58 -8.11 16.40
C PHE A 51 15.65 -8.48 15.24
N ALA A 52 14.98 -9.64 15.29
CA ALA A 52 14.01 -10.05 14.28
C ALA A 52 12.85 -9.05 14.17
N PHE A 53 12.25 -8.67 15.29
CA PHE A 53 11.21 -7.64 15.37
C PHE A 53 11.65 -6.31 14.74
N ARG A 54 12.88 -5.86 15.03
CA ARG A 54 13.43 -4.62 14.46
C ARG A 54 13.64 -4.73 12.96
N ILE A 55 14.13 -5.85 12.46
CA ILE A 55 14.35 -6.06 11.02
C ILE A 55 12.99 -6.08 10.30
N ASP A 56 12.02 -6.81 10.82
CA ASP A 56 10.71 -6.96 10.20
C ASP A 56 9.90 -5.67 10.17
N ILE A 57 9.93 -4.89 11.26
CA ILE A 57 9.31 -3.55 11.27
C ILE A 57 9.97 -2.65 10.23
N GLN A 58 11.30 -2.60 10.19
CA GLN A 58 12.00 -1.71 9.26
C GLN A 58 11.75 -2.13 7.80
N CYS A 59 11.69 -3.44 7.53
CA CYS A 59 11.37 -3.96 6.20
C CYS A 59 9.94 -3.59 5.79
N SER A 60 8.97 -3.77 6.68
CA SER A 60 7.58 -3.40 6.41
C SER A 60 7.39 -1.89 6.23
N LEU A 61 8.11 -1.06 6.99
CA LEU A 61 8.06 0.41 6.82
C LEU A 61 8.66 0.85 5.48
N MET A 62 9.74 0.21 5.02
CA MET A 62 10.39 0.54 3.74
C MET A 62 9.55 0.11 2.53
N LEU A 63 8.86 -1.03 2.63
CA LEU A 63 7.85 -1.41 1.66
C LEU A 63 6.67 -0.43 1.68
N GLY A 64 6.28 0.03 2.87
CA GLY A 64 5.17 0.95 3.03
C GLY A 64 5.38 2.30 2.38
N SER A 65 6.55 2.91 2.60
CA SER A 65 6.89 4.19 1.98
C SER A 65 6.92 4.10 0.44
N SER A 66 7.30 2.95 -0.12
CA SER A 66 7.27 2.74 -1.58
C SER A 66 5.85 2.68 -2.13
N ILE A 67 4.92 2.09 -1.37
CA ILE A 67 3.51 1.99 -1.75
C ILE A 67 2.81 3.34 -1.56
N GLU A 68 3.02 4.02 -0.43
CA GLU A 68 2.52 5.37 -0.15
C GLU A 68 2.94 6.38 -1.23
N ALA A 69 4.16 6.27 -1.77
CA ALA A 69 4.61 7.14 -2.87
C ALA A 69 3.97 6.79 -4.23
N GLY A 70 3.72 5.50 -4.50
CA GLY A 70 3.27 5.03 -5.81
C GLY A 70 1.76 5.16 -6.04
N VAL A 71 0.97 4.92 -5.00
CA VAL A 71 -0.49 4.92 -5.05
C VAL A 71 -1.10 6.28 -5.47
N PRO A 72 -0.81 7.41 -4.80
CA PRO A 72 -1.35 8.71 -5.20
C PRO A 72 -0.86 9.16 -6.58
N THR A 73 0.34 8.72 -7.00
CA THR A 73 0.88 9.01 -8.33
C THR A 73 0.05 8.34 -9.45
N ILE A 74 -0.47 7.14 -9.20
CA ILE A 74 -1.35 6.44 -10.14
C ILE A 74 -2.72 7.13 -10.22
N PHE A 75 -3.29 7.51 -9.07
CA PHE A 75 -4.61 8.17 -9.04
C PHE A 75 -4.57 9.59 -9.58
N VAL A 76 -3.53 10.38 -9.31
CA VAL A 76 -3.37 11.72 -9.89
C VAL A 76 -3.15 11.63 -11.41
N GLY A 77 -2.32 10.70 -11.88
CA GLY A 77 -2.10 10.47 -13.30
C GLY A 77 -3.38 10.05 -14.03
N TRP A 78 -4.25 9.29 -13.36
CA TRP A 78 -5.55 8.91 -13.90
C TRP A 78 -6.59 10.03 -13.86
N GLY A 79 -6.53 10.91 -12.85
CA GLY A 79 -7.38 12.08 -12.72
C GLY A 79 -7.04 13.21 -13.70
N GLU A 80 -5.81 13.28 -14.21
CA GLU A 80 -5.35 14.31 -15.15
C GLU A 80 -5.53 13.89 -16.62
N ASP A 81 -5.07 12.69 -17.02
CA ASP A 81 -5.34 12.13 -18.35
C ASP A 81 -5.28 10.58 -18.33
N PRO A 82 -6.43 9.89 -18.46
CA PRO A 82 -6.49 8.43 -18.40
C PRO A 82 -5.72 7.73 -19.54
N GLN A 83 -5.46 8.42 -20.66
CA GLN A 83 -4.66 7.88 -21.78
C GLN A 83 -3.18 7.73 -21.41
N VAL A 84 -2.66 8.58 -20.51
CA VAL A 84 -1.26 8.49 -20.05
C VAL A 84 -1.04 7.21 -19.25
N LEU A 85 -2.03 6.80 -18.43
CA LEU A 85 -1.97 5.53 -17.70
C LEU A 85 -2.04 4.32 -18.64
N ALA A 86 -2.82 4.40 -19.72
CA ALA A 86 -2.88 3.35 -20.74
C ALA A 86 -1.54 3.16 -21.47
N ASN A 87 -0.78 4.24 -21.68
CA ASN A 87 0.54 4.21 -22.31
C ASN A 87 1.65 3.75 -21.36
N CYS A 88 1.65 4.20 -20.10
CA CYS A 88 2.66 3.81 -19.11
C CYS A 88 2.45 2.40 -18.55
N ALA A 89 1.20 1.94 -18.40
CA ALA A 89 0.87 0.66 -17.77
C ALA A 89 -0.37 -0.02 -18.40
N PRO A 90 -0.27 -0.52 -19.64
CA PRO A 90 -1.41 -1.06 -20.39
C PRO A 90 -2.09 -2.27 -19.72
N GLN A 91 -1.31 -3.12 -19.03
CA GLN A 91 -1.86 -4.28 -18.31
C GLN A 91 -2.71 -3.88 -17.10
N LEU A 92 -2.29 -2.82 -16.39
CA LEU A 92 -3.03 -2.29 -15.25
C LEU A 92 -4.33 -1.63 -15.73
N PHE A 93 -4.24 -0.83 -16.80
CA PHE A 93 -5.39 -0.19 -17.42
C PHE A 93 -6.45 -1.22 -17.87
N SER A 94 -6.04 -2.32 -18.51
CA SER A 94 -6.98 -3.39 -18.91
C SER A 94 -7.70 -4.04 -17.74
N LYS A 95 -7.02 -4.23 -16.59
CA LYS A 95 -7.64 -4.77 -15.37
C LYS A 95 -8.63 -3.77 -14.76
N ILE A 96 -8.26 -2.51 -14.67
CA ILE A 96 -9.14 -1.46 -14.14
C ILE A 96 -10.37 -1.30 -15.03
N ALA A 97 -10.20 -1.27 -16.35
CA ALA A 97 -11.29 -1.21 -17.32
C ALA A 97 -12.30 -2.36 -17.17
N SER A 98 -11.84 -3.55 -16.75
CA SER A 98 -12.71 -4.71 -16.50
C SER A 98 -13.52 -4.61 -15.20
N MET A 99 -12.99 -3.92 -14.18
CA MET A 99 -13.63 -3.77 -12.87
C MET A 99 -14.48 -2.50 -12.77
N TYR A 100 -14.11 -1.46 -13.51
CA TYR A 100 -14.75 -0.15 -13.52
C TYR A 100 -15.03 0.32 -14.96
N PRO A 101 -15.96 -0.33 -15.69
CA PRO A 101 -16.26 0.00 -17.10
C PRO A 101 -16.79 1.43 -17.28
N GLN A 102 -17.44 1.96 -16.25
CA GLN A 102 -17.94 3.34 -16.18
C GLN A 102 -16.84 4.42 -16.28
N VAL A 103 -15.58 4.09 -16.03
CA VAL A 103 -14.46 5.07 -16.10
C VAL A 103 -13.81 5.10 -17.49
N VAL A 104 -14.06 4.08 -18.31
CA VAL A 104 -13.63 4.03 -19.72
C VAL A 104 -14.64 4.72 -20.66
N THR A 105 -15.86 4.95 -20.17
CA THR A 105 -16.99 5.48 -20.97
C THR A 105 -17.12 7.01 -20.87
N GLY A 106 -16.24 7.68 -20.13
CA GLY A 106 -16.21 9.14 -20.00
C GLY A 106 -15.56 9.81 -21.21
N VAL A 107 -16.35 10.01 -22.27
CA VAL A 107 -16.13 11.04 -23.30
C VAL A 107 -16.91 12.29 -22.91
#